data_AF-Q21Q66-F1
#
_entry.id   AF-Q21Q66-F1
#
_cell.length_a   1.000
_cell.length_b   1.000
_cell.length_c   1.000
_cell.angle_alpha   90.00
_cell.angle_beta   90.00
_cell.angle_gamma   90.00
#
_symmetry.space_group_name_H-M   'P 1'
#
loop_
_entity.id
_entity.type
_entity.pdbx_description
1 polymer ?
#
loop_
_entity_poly.entity_id
_entity_poly.type
_entity_poly.pdbx_seq_one_letter_code
_entity_poly.pdbx_strand_id
1 'polypeptide(L)'
;MMPRRRLTSALDGKQKGFMLAYVMLMIAVVSIAMSGIAFMNKGMASKSYMDDAKNVIQSQVGTIRGQILLCGLLYPSGNNATTFNIKYPGGSAVNVSALTCPGSPAANKSLWTGGNGTFLSPVPSGFTGWVYTNDAAGIKVVLTSNGGVLENNVLTSVAAKFTSVEANIVGNVMTIWIVKS
;
A
#
# COMPACT_ATOMS: atom_id res chain seq x y z
N MET A 1 61.74 36.94 64.39
CA MET A 1 61.42 35.72 63.60
C MET A 1 59.91 35.49 63.67
N MET A 2 59.20 35.69 62.55
CA MET A 2 57.76 35.43 62.41
C MET A 2 57.57 34.57 61.14
N PRO A 3 56.79 33.47 61.17
CA PRO A 3 56.49 32.73 59.96
C PRO A 3 55.18 33.24 59.33
N ARG A 4 55.26 33.67 58.06
CA ARG A 4 54.08 33.88 57.19
C ARG A 4 53.56 32.52 56.71
N ARG A 5 52.34 32.15 57.10
CA ARG A 5 51.61 31.02 56.49
C ARG A 5 51.14 31.41 55.09
N ARG A 6 51.59 30.66 54.07
CA ARG A 6 51.00 30.65 52.72
C ARG A 6 49.67 29.90 52.79
N LEU A 7 48.58 30.56 52.41
CA LEU A 7 47.34 29.93 51.97
C LEU A 7 47.46 29.71 50.46
N THR A 8 47.87 28.51 50.05
CA THR A 8 47.79 28.11 48.64
C THR A 8 46.83 26.93 48.49
N SER A 9 45.90 27.13 47.56
CA SER A 9 45.30 26.11 46.69
C SER A 9 44.47 24.99 47.34
N ALA A 10 43.19 25.25 47.56
CA ALA A 10 42.17 24.22 47.77
C ALA A 10 40.93 24.40 46.86
N LEU A 11 41.04 25.14 45.75
CA LEU A 11 39.90 25.47 44.88
C LEU A 11 40.01 25.00 43.42
N ASP A 12 41.08 24.33 43.00
CA ASP A 12 41.26 23.93 41.59
C ASP A 12 40.73 22.52 41.25
N GLY A 13 40.41 21.70 42.26
CA GLY A 13 39.91 20.32 42.06
C GLY A 13 38.39 20.19 41.87
N LYS A 14 37.60 21.14 42.40
CA LYS A 14 36.13 21.06 42.40
C LYS A 14 35.48 21.58 41.11
N GLN A 15 36.14 22.46 40.36
CA GLN A 15 35.57 23.05 39.13
C GLN A 15 35.62 22.11 37.92
N LYS A 16 36.61 21.21 37.83
CA LYS A 16 36.76 20.29 36.69
C LYS A 16 35.71 19.17 36.68
N GLY A 17 35.25 18.71 37.84
CA GLY A 17 34.23 17.67 37.95
C GLY A 17 32.82 18.14 37.57
N PHE A 18 32.48 19.40 37.85
CA PHE A 18 31.16 19.96 37.55
C PHE A 18 30.99 20.28 36.05
N MET A 19 32.04 20.78 35.39
CA MET A 19 32.07 20.97 33.93
C MET A 19 31.90 19.64 33.16
N LEU A 20 32.56 18.57 33.62
CA LEU A 20 32.46 17.26 32.98
C LEU A 20 31.04 16.68 33.05
N ALA A 21 30.36 16.85 34.19
CA ALA A 21 28.97 16.44 34.37
C ALA A 21 28.02 17.18 33.43
N TYR A 22 28.25 18.48 33.22
CA TYR A 22 27.45 19.30 32.31
C TYR A 22 27.63 18.89 30.84
N VAL A 23 28.86 18.58 30.43
CA VAL A 23 29.15 18.08 29.07
C VAL A 23 28.51 16.72 28.84
N MET A 24 28.60 15.80 29.80
CA MET A 24 27.93 14.49 29.74
C MET A 24 26.40 14.60 29.64
N LEU A 25 25.80 15.50 30.43
CA LEU A 25 24.37 15.78 30.38
C LEU A 25 23.95 16.28 28.99
N MET A 26 24.69 17.24 28.42
CA MET A 26 24.38 17.78 27.10
C MET A 26 24.48 16.71 26.00
N ILE A 27 25.51 15.86 26.04
CA ILE A 27 25.66 14.75 25.09
C ILE A 27 24.51 13.75 25.23
N ALA A 28 24.09 13.44 26.46
CA ALA A 28 22.99 12.52 26.71
C ALA A 28 21.66 13.06 26.15
N VAL A 29 21.35 14.34 26.38
CA VAL A 29 20.13 14.97 25.88
C VAL A 29 20.11 15.00 24.34
N VAL A 30 21.23 15.35 23.71
CA VAL A 30 21.34 15.36 22.24
C VAL A 30 21.15 13.96 21.66
N SER A 31 21.71 12.93 22.30
CA SER A 31 21.61 11.54 21.85
C SER A 31 20.17 11.00 21.93
N ILE A 32 19.42 11.36 22.98
CA ILE A 32 18.00 11.02 23.13
C ILE A 32 17.16 11.75 22.08
N ALA A 33 17.41 13.04 21.86
CA ALA A 33 16.69 13.83 20.86
C ALA A 33 16.89 13.28 19.44
N MET A 34 18.13 12.95 19.05
CA MET A 34 18.45 12.36 17.76
C MET A 34 17.78 10.99 17.56
N SER A 35 17.77 10.16 18.61
CA SER A 35 17.10 8.86 18.57
C SER A 35 15.59 9.02 18.37
N GLY A 36 14.96 9.95 19.10
CA GLY A 36 13.54 10.27 18.95
C GLY A 36 13.16 10.69 17.52
N ILE A 37 13.96 11.56 16.90
CA ILE A 37 13.75 12.00 15.52
C ILE A 37 13.89 10.82 14.53
N ALA A 38 14.89 9.95 14.73
CA ALA A 38 15.09 8.78 13.86
C ALA A 38 13.92 7.79 13.93
N PHE A 39 13.35 7.54 15.12
CA PHE A 39 12.16 6.70 15.27
C PHE A 39 10.93 7.34 14.63
N MET A 40 10.74 8.65 14.80
CA MET A 40 9.63 9.38 14.19
C MET A 40 9.69 9.35 12.66
N ASN A 41 10.86 9.55 12.06
CA ASN A 41 11.02 9.53 10.60
C ASN A 41 10.71 8.16 9.99
N LYS A 42 11.13 7.06 10.63
CA LYS A 42 10.80 5.69 10.16
C LYS A 42 9.30 5.39 10.28
N GLY A 43 8.67 5.82 11.38
CA GLY A 43 7.24 5.66 11.61
C GLY A 43 6.40 6.47 10.61
N MET A 44 6.77 7.73 10.37
CA MET A 44 6.09 8.60 9.40
C MET A 44 6.22 8.10 7.97
N ALA A 45 7.41 7.66 7.55
CA ALA A 45 7.62 7.12 6.19
C ALA A 45 6.76 5.86 5.95
N SER A 46 6.72 4.95 6.92
CA SER A 46 5.91 3.72 6.83
C SER A 46 4.41 4.05 6.78
N LYS A 47 3.96 5.00 7.60
CA LYS A 47 2.56 5.44 7.62
C LYS A 47 2.15 6.11 6.31
N SER A 48 2.96 7.03 5.78
CA SER A 48 2.71 7.69 4.50
C SER A 48 2.57 6.67 3.38
N TYR A 49 3.52 5.73 3.29
CA TYR A 49 3.46 4.66 2.31
C TYR A 49 2.16 3.84 2.42
N MET A 50 1.76 3.45 3.64
CA MET A 50 0.54 2.67 3.84
C MET A 50 -0.71 3.46 3.41
N ASP A 51 -0.79 4.74 3.77
CA ASP A 51 -1.93 5.59 3.43
C ASP A 51 -2.01 5.80 1.90
N ASP A 52 -0.87 6.05 1.24
CA ASP A 52 -0.78 6.21 -0.22
C ASP A 52 -1.15 4.91 -0.96
N ALA A 53 -0.53 3.78 -0.58
CA ALA A 53 -0.79 2.49 -1.21
C ALA A 53 -2.25 2.07 -1.05
N LYS A 54 -2.83 2.27 0.13
CA LYS A 54 -4.26 2.01 0.40
C LYS A 54 -5.16 2.84 -0.51
N ASN A 55 -4.90 4.15 -0.64
CA ASN A 55 -5.72 5.04 -1.47
C ASN A 55 -5.64 4.65 -2.95
N VAL A 56 -4.44 4.32 -3.45
CA VAL A 56 -4.25 3.87 -4.83
C VAL A 56 -4.97 2.55 -5.08
N ILE A 57 -4.80 1.55 -4.21
CA ILE A 57 -5.45 0.24 -4.36
C ILE A 57 -6.98 0.39 -4.31
N GLN A 58 -7.51 1.21 -3.41
CA GLN A 58 -8.96 1.49 -3.35
C GLN A 58 -9.48 2.13 -4.63
N SER A 59 -8.77 3.13 -5.15
CA SER A 59 -9.10 3.78 -6.42
C SER A 59 -9.07 2.80 -7.59
N GLN A 60 -8.04 1.94 -7.65
CA GLN A 60 -7.94 0.88 -8.65
C GLN A 60 -9.11 -0.08 -8.58
N VAL A 61 -9.49 -0.56 -7.40
CA VAL A 61 -10.64 -1.48 -7.25
C VAL A 61 -11.92 -0.85 -7.79
N GLY A 62 -12.19 0.41 -7.43
CA GLY A 62 -13.37 1.14 -7.92
C GLY A 62 -13.37 1.25 -9.45
N THR A 63 -12.22 1.62 -10.03
CA THR A 63 -12.03 1.75 -11.48
C THR A 63 -12.21 0.40 -12.19
N ILE A 64 -11.60 -0.66 -11.65
CA ILE A 64 -11.66 -2.01 -12.22
C ILE A 64 -13.09 -2.55 -12.20
N ARG A 65 -13.76 -2.49 -11.05
CA ARG A 65 -15.17 -2.90 -10.91
C ARG A 65 -16.04 -2.10 -11.86
N GLY A 66 -15.89 -0.78 -11.90
CA GLY A 66 -16.65 0.11 -12.77
C GLY A 66 -16.52 -0.24 -14.25
N GLN A 67 -15.30 -0.41 -14.77
CA GLN A 67 -15.08 -0.70 -16.18
C GLN A 67 -15.56 -2.10 -16.60
N ILE A 68 -15.36 -3.11 -15.74
CA ILE A 68 -15.85 -4.46 -16.01
C ILE A 68 -17.38 -4.48 -16.02
N LEU A 69 -18.03 -3.83 -15.06
CA LEU A 69 -19.49 -3.72 -15.01
C LEU A 69 -20.04 -2.93 -16.20
N LEU A 70 -19.42 -1.81 -16.54
CA LEU A 70 -19.80 -0.98 -17.68
C LEU A 70 -19.69 -1.75 -19.00
N CYS A 71 -18.66 -2.57 -19.18
CA CYS A 71 -18.50 -3.40 -20.35
C CYS A 71 -19.71 -4.32 -20.58
N GLY A 72 -20.13 -5.06 -19.54
CA GLY A 72 -21.31 -5.93 -19.62
C GLY A 72 -22.64 -5.17 -19.76
N LEU A 73 -22.68 -3.89 -19.37
CA LEU A 73 -23.84 -3.03 -19.54
C LEU A 73 -23.94 -2.47 -20.97
N LEU A 74 -22.83 -2.03 -21.55
CA LEU A 74 -22.77 -1.46 -22.90
C LEU A 74 -22.94 -2.51 -23.99
N TYR A 75 -22.45 -3.73 -23.75
CA TYR A 75 -22.47 -4.82 -24.73
C TYR A 75 -23.16 -6.06 -24.15
N PRO A 76 -24.48 -6.02 -23.92
CA PRO A 76 -25.22 -7.12 -23.30
C PRO A 76 -25.21 -8.40 -24.14
N SER A 77 -25.10 -8.26 -25.47
CA SER A 77 -24.95 -9.38 -26.42
C SER A 77 -23.49 -9.77 -26.65
N GLY A 78 -22.54 -9.21 -25.88
CA GLY A 78 -21.14 -9.56 -25.94
C GLY A 78 -20.94 -11.04 -25.63
N ASN A 79 -20.05 -11.68 -26.40
CA ASN A 79 -19.67 -13.06 -26.20
C ASN A 79 -18.15 -13.15 -26.04
N ASN A 80 -17.71 -13.49 -24.83
CA ASN A 80 -16.30 -13.67 -24.50
C ASN A 80 -15.72 -15.04 -24.89
N ALA A 81 -16.46 -15.84 -25.66
CA ALA A 81 -16.13 -17.20 -26.07
C ALA A 81 -15.92 -18.20 -24.91
N THR A 82 -16.40 -17.88 -23.71
CA THR A 82 -16.44 -18.77 -22.55
C THR A 82 -17.87 -19.15 -22.19
N THR A 83 -18.05 -20.08 -21.26
CA THR A 83 -19.37 -20.51 -20.76
C THR A 83 -19.88 -19.65 -19.60
N PHE A 84 -19.02 -18.83 -18.98
CA PHE A 84 -19.35 -18.12 -17.73
C PHE A 84 -19.43 -16.62 -17.96
N ASN A 85 -20.51 -16.01 -17.46
CA ASN A 85 -20.74 -14.57 -17.49
C ASN A 85 -20.38 -13.95 -18.86
N ILE A 86 -20.97 -14.50 -19.94
CA ILE A 86 -20.53 -14.33 -21.33
C ILE A 86 -20.37 -12.88 -21.81
N LYS A 87 -21.12 -11.96 -21.20
CA LYS A 87 -21.12 -10.51 -21.49
C LYS A 87 -19.93 -9.75 -20.91
N TYR A 88 -19.15 -10.38 -20.03
CA TYR A 88 -17.97 -9.77 -19.38
C TYR A 88 -16.68 -10.30 -20.00
N PRO A 89 -15.52 -9.65 -19.79
CA PRO A 89 -14.24 -10.16 -20.25
C PRO A 89 -14.04 -11.65 -19.91
N GLY A 90 -13.47 -12.40 -20.85
CA GLY A 90 -13.21 -13.82 -20.68
C GLY A 90 -11.82 -14.06 -20.09
N GLY A 91 -11.65 -15.21 -19.43
CA GLY A 91 -10.34 -15.74 -19.06
C GLY A 91 -10.18 -16.07 -17.58
N SER A 92 -9.21 -16.94 -17.32
CA SER A 92 -8.77 -17.33 -15.99
C SER A 92 -7.32 -16.89 -15.80
N ALA A 93 -7.03 -16.25 -14.67
CA ALA A 93 -5.72 -15.69 -14.35
C ALA A 93 -5.14 -14.71 -15.39
N VAL A 94 -5.99 -13.83 -15.94
CA VAL A 94 -5.57 -12.83 -16.94
C VAL A 94 -5.15 -11.53 -16.24
N ASN A 95 -4.10 -10.85 -16.71
CA ASN A 95 -3.76 -9.54 -16.16
C ASN A 95 -4.88 -8.54 -16.46
N VAL A 96 -5.32 -7.79 -15.44
CA VAL A 96 -6.37 -6.78 -15.60
C VAL A 96 -6.03 -5.80 -16.71
N SER A 97 -4.76 -5.38 -16.86
CA SER A 97 -4.34 -4.44 -17.91
C SER A 97 -4.52 -4.97 -19.34
N ALA A 98 -4.63 -6.28 -19.52
CA ALA A 98 -4.84 -6.92 -20.82
C ALA A 98 -6.33 -7.14 -21.14
N LEU A 99 -7.25 -6.79 -20.24
CA LEU A 99 -8.67 -7.04 -20.42
C LEU A 99 -9.27 -6.25 -21.57
N THR A 100 -10.11 -6.93 -22.33
CA THR A 100 -10.85 -6.41 -23.46
C THR A 100 -12.33 -6.69 -23.28
N CYS A 101 -13.15 -5.79 -23.81
CA CYS A 101 -14.60 -5.90 -23.69
C CYS A 101 -15.20 -6.72 -24.85
N PRO A 102 -15.86 -7.87 -24.59
CA PRO A 102 -16.50 -8.65 -25.64
C PRO A 102 -17.65 -7.88 -26.30
N GLY A 103 -17.80 -8.02 -27.61
CA GLY A 103 -18.89 -7.37 -28.37
C GLY A 103 -18.66 -5.88 -28.70
N SER A 104 -17.52 -5.31 -28.29
CA SER A 104 -17.15 -3.96 -28.72
C SER A 104 -16.95 -3.88 -30.25
N PRO A 105 -17.48 -2.85 -30.94
CA PRO A 105 -17.45 -2.73 -32.41
C PRO A 105 -16.04 -2.67 -33.01
N ALA A 106 -15.04 -2.29 -32.20
CA ALA A 106 -13.63 -2.32 -32.56
C ALA A 106 -12.93 -3.64 -32.18
N ALA A 107 -13.58 -4.80 -32.36
CA ALA A 107 -13.03 -6.14 -32.14
C ALA A 107 -12.25 -6.30 -30.81
N ASN A 108 -12.98 -6.35 -29.67
CA ASN A 108 -12.40 -6.50 -28.33
C ASN A 108 -11.55 -5.29 -27.89
N LYS A 109 -12.16 -4.09 -27.87
CA LYS A 109 -11.50 -2.87 -27.38
C LYS A 109 -11.00 -3.08 -25.94
N SER A 110 -9.73 -2.73 -25.71
CA SER A 110 -9.13 -2.75 -24.36
C SER A 110 -9.83 -1.77 -23.43
N LEU A 111 -10.08 -2.22 -22.19
CA LEU A 111 -10.77 -1.43 -21.16
C LEU A 111 -9.98 -0.19 -20.70
N TRP A 112 -8.69 -0.09 -21.01
CA TRP A 112 -7.78 0.91 -20.41
C TRP A 112 -7.12 1.85 -21.44
N THR A 113 -7.55 1.81 -22.69
CA THR A 113 -6.92 2.56 -23.80
C THR A 113 -7.22 4.05 -23.83
N GLY A 114 -7.80 4.62 -22.76
CA GLY A 114 -8.05 6.06 -22.67
C GLY A 114 -9.14 6.61 -23.61
N GLY A 115 -9.69 5.82 -24.54
CA GLY A 115 -10.79 6.25 -25.41
C GLY A 115 -12.08 6.62 -24.66
N ASN A 116 -12.21 6.18 -23.40
CA ASN A 116 -13.27 6.57 -22.47
C ASN A 116 -12.71 7.43 -21.31
N GLY A 117 -11.52 8.02 -21.47
CA GLY A 117 -10.80 8.79 -20.43
C GLY A 117 -10.33 7.97 -19.23
N THR A 118 -10.49 6.65 -19.25
CA THR A 118 -10.18 5.78 -18.11
C THR A 118 -8.82 5.13 -18.28
N PHE A 119 -7.97 5.30 -17.27
CA PHE A 119 -6.65 4.69 -17.18
C PHE A 119 -6.53 3.93 -15.87
N LEU A 120 -5.91 2.75 -15.92
CA LEU A 120 -5.55 2.04 -14.71
C LEU A 120 -4.28 2.67 -14.15
N SER A 121 -4.36 3.29 -12.97
CA SER A 121 -3.18 3.79 -12.27
C SER A 121 -2.16 2.65 -12.06
N PRO A 122 -0.85 2.94 -11.99
CA PRO A 122 0.15 1.91 -11.72
C PRO A 122 -0.08 1.31 -10.33
N VAL A 123 0.18 0.01 -10.19
CA VAL A 123 0.12 -0.67 -8.90
C VAL A 123 1.25 -0.15 -8.00
N PRO A 124 1.01 0.13 -6.71
CA PRO A 124 2.06 0.54 -5.78
C PRO A 124 3.20 -0.48 -5.71
N SER A 125 4.40 -0.03 -5.36
CA SER A 125 5.52 -0.94 -5.11
C SER A 125 5.18 -1.94 -4.00
N GLY A 126 5.73 -3.16 -4.09
CA GLY A 126 5.46 -4.23 -3.12
C GLY A 126 4.25 -5.11 -3.46
N PHE A 127 3.55 -4.82 -4.56
CA PHE A 127 2.43 -5.62 -5.04
C PHE A 127 2.64 -6.08 -6.49
N THR A 128 2.00 -7.19 -6.82
CA THR A 128 1.91 -7.73 -8.18
C THR A 128 0.79 -7.04 -8.96
N GLY A 129 0.80 -7.18 -10.29
CA GLY A 129 -0.32 -6.70 -11.11
C GLY A 129 -1.64 -7.38 -10.74
N TRP A 130 -2.74 -6.66 -10.91
CA TRP A 130 -4.07 -7.23 -10.69
C TRP A 130 -4.34 -8.38 -11.65
N VAL A 131 -4.88 -9.48 -11.12
CA VAL A 131 -5.26 -10.67 -11.87
C VAL A 131 -6.76 -10.83 -11.87
N TYR A 132 -7.34 -10.95 -13.05
CA TYR A 132 -8.76 -11.18 -13.30
C TYR A 132 -9.05 -12.66 -13.49
N THR A 133 -10.21 -13.09 -13.03
CA THR A 133 -10.75 -14.43 -13.31
C THR A 133 -12.25 -14.36 -13.49
N ASN A 134 -12.74 -14.98 -14.56
CA ASN A 134 -14.14 -15.25 -14.82
C ASN A 134 -14.32 -16.76 -14.97
N ASP A 135 -14.89 -17.39 -13.94
CA ASP A 135 -15.07 -18.83 -13.85
C ASP A 135 -16.48 -19.17 -13.33
N ALA A 136 -16.73 -20.46 -13.07
CA ALA A 136 -18.01 -20.94 -12.55
C ALA A 136 -18.40 -20.34 -11.19
N ALA A 137 -17.44 -19.88 -10.39
CA ALA A 137 -17.67 -19.24 -9.10
C ALA A 137 -17.97 -17.73 -9.23
N GLY A 138 -17.81 -17.17 -10.42
CA GLY A 138 -18.14 -15.79 -10.74
C GLY A 138 -16.95 -15.01 -11.27
N ILE A 139 -17.02 -13.69 -11.09
CA ILE A 139 -16.02 -12.74 -11.54
C ILE A 139 -15.29 -12.18 -10.31
N LYS A 140 -13.97 -12.34 -10.29
CA LYS A 140 -13.11 -11.84 -9.21
C LYS A 140 -11.85 -11.19 -9.78
N VAL A 141 -11.29 -10.29 -8.97
CA VAL A 141 -9.95 -9.75 -9.17
C VAL A 141 -9.11 -9.99 -7.93
N VAL A 142 -7.83 -10.25 -8.17
CA VAL A 142 -6.88 -10.66 -7.15
C VAL A 142 -5.70 -9.73 -7.19
N LEU A 143 -5.28 -9.28 -6.01
CA LEU A 143 -4.03 -8.56 -5.80
C LEU A 143 -3.17 -9.33 -4.81
N THR A 144 -1.93 -9.60 -5.19
CA THR A 144 -0.97 -10.32 -4.33
C THR A 144 0.15 -9.38 -3.92
N SER A 145 0.46 -9.33 -2.63
CA SER A 145 1.64 -8.63 -2.13
C SER A 145 2.89 -9.50 -2.28
N ASN A 146 4.06 -8.88 -2.29
CA ASN A 146 5.35 -9.57 -2.29
C ASN A 146 5.71 -10.20 -0.93
N GLY A 147 4.78 -10.20 0.04
CA GLY A 147 4.92 -10.88 1.33
C GLY A 147 5.44 -10.01 2.48
N GLY A 148 5.68 -8.71 2.26
CA GLY A 148 6.07 -7.80 3.33
C GLY A 148 4.94 -7.50 4.32
N VAL A 149 5.30 -7.24 5.58
CA VAL A 149 4.34 -6.99 6.67
C VAL A 149 3.50 -5.73 6.40
N LEU A 150 4.12 -4.68 5.88
CA LEU A 150 3.44 -3.42 5.57
C LEU A 150 2.41 -3.63 4.45
N GLU A 151 2.77 -4.35 3.40
CA GLU A 151 1.91 -4.63 2.26
C GLU A 151 0.72 -5.51 2.66
N ASN A 152 0.93 -6.51 3.51
CA ASN A 152 -0.16 -7.34 4.06
C ASN A 152 -1.11 -6.51 4.95
N ASN A 153 -0.58 -5.57 5.71
CA ASN A 153 -1.41 -4.63 6.50
C ASN A 153 -2.21 -3.69 5.59
N VAL A 154 -1.65 -3.27 4.45
CA VAL A 154 -2.37 -2.50 3.43
C VAL A 154 -3.51 -3.33 2.83
N LEU A 155 -3.26 -4.58 2.41
CA LEU A 155 -4.32 -5.46 1.90
C LEU A 155 -5.45 -5.60 2.93
N THR A 156 -5.11 -5.88 4.19
CA THR A 156 -6.07 -6.01 5.30
C THR A 156 -6.88 -4.74 5.50
N SER A 157 -6.23 -3.58 5.45
CA SER A 157 -6.88 -2.27 5.58
C SER A 157 -7.81 -1.94 4.41
N VAL A 158 -7.48 -2.40 3.21
CA VAL A 158 -8.33 -2.23 2.01
C VAL A 158 -9.52 -3.18 2.07
N ALA A 159 -9.30 -4.47 2.36
CA ALA A 159 -10.38 -5.46 2.46
C ALA A 159 -11.40 -5.10 3.53
N ALA A 160 -10.97 -4.47 4.64
CA ALA A 160 -11.86 -3.98 5.69
C ALA A 160 -12.86 -2.89 5.22
N LYS A 161 -12.71 -2.33 4.02
CA LYS A 161 -13.69 -1.42 3.40
C LYS A 161 -14.82 -2.14 2.65
N PHE A 162 -14.67 -3.43 2.43
CA PHE A 162 -15.65 -4.26 1.75
C PHE A 162 -16.32 -5.19 2.75
N THR A 163 -17.48 -5.71 2.38
CA THR A 163 -18.11 -6.77 3.17
C THR A 163 -17.31 -8.07 3.04
N SER A 164 -17.43 -8.97 4.03
CA SER A 164 -16.78 -10.30 3.99
C SER A 164 -17.24 -11.20 2.83
N VAL A 165 -18.34 -10.82 2.18
CA VAL A 165 -18.86 -11.49 0.98
C VAL A 165 -18.16 -10.97 -0.28
N GLU A 166 -17.78 -9.69 -0.30
CA GLU A 166 -17.16 -9.03 -1.45
C GLU A 166 -15.65 -9.16 -1.46
N ALA A 167 -14.99 -9.14 -0.31
CA ALA A 167 -13.54 -9.27 -0.22
C ALA A 167 -13.12 -10.33 0.79
N ASN A 168 -12.07 -11.06 0.45
CA ASN A 168 -11.43 -12.03 1.34
C ASN A 168 -9.90 -11.92 1.20
N ILE A 169 -9.20 -12.21 2.30
CA ILE A 169 -7.75 -12.29 2.33
C ILE A 169 -7.34 -13.67 2.77
N VAL A 170 -6.42 -14.27 2.01
CA VAL A 170 -5.77 -15.53 2.36
C VAL A 170 -4.27 -15.34 2.20
N GLY A 171 -3.54 -15.31 3.32
CA GLY A 171 -2.10 -15.03 3.31
C GLY A 171 -1.79 -13.64 2.75
N ASN A 172 -0.97 -13.60 1.69
CA ASN A 172 -0.57 -12.38 0.99
C ASN A 172 -1.48 -12.04 -0.21
N VAL A 173 -2.62 -12.69 -0.33
CA VAL A 173 -3.53 -12.57 -1.48
C VAL A 173 -4.86 -11.96 -1.05
N MET A 174 -5.23 -10.84 -1.65
CA MET A 174 -6.55 -10.24 -1.51
C MET A 174 -7.39 -10.56 -2.74
N THR A 175 -8.56 -11.15 -2.53
CA THR A 175 -9.56 -11.43 -3.57
C THR A 175 -10.74 -10.51 -3.39
N ILE A 176 -11.20 -9.90 -4.49
CA ILE A 176 -12.38 -9.05 -4.52
C ILE A 176 -13.34 -9.58 -5.59
N TRP A 177 -14.56 -9.90 -5.17
CA TRP A 177 -15.64 -10.36 -6.02
C TRP A 177 -16.35 -9.17 -6.67
N ILE A 178 -16.50 -9.23 -7.99
CA ILE A 178 -17.27 -8.29 -8.79
C ILE A 178 -18.69 -8.82 -8.97
N VAL A 179 -18.79 -10.10 -9.34
CA VAL A 179 -20.03 -10.85 -9.46
C VAL A 179 -19.79 -12.20 -8.82
N LYS A 180 -20.65 -12.62 -7.90
CA LYS A 180 -20.61 -13.95 -7.29
C LYS A 180 -21.78 -14.75 -7.85
N SER A 181 -21.53 -15.96 -8.33
CA SER A 181 -22.58 -16.88 -8.78
C SER A 181 -23.33 -17.53 -7.63
#